data_AF-A0A536RUE7-F1
#
_entry.id   AF-A0A536RUE7-F1
#
_cell.length_a   1.000
_cell.length_b   1.000
_cell.length_c   1.000
_cell.angle_alpha   90.00
_cell.angle_beta   90.00
_cell.angle_gamma   90.00
#
_symmetry.space_group_name_H-M   'P 1'
#
loop_
_entity.id
_entity.type
_entity.pdbx_description
1 polymer ?
#
loop_
_entity_poly.entity_id
_entity_poly.type
_entity_poly.pdbx_seq_one_letter_code
_entity_poly.pdbx_strand_id
1 'polypeptide(L)'
;MAAPPTPGGARSNAAILGQVGIMVAVPIVVGAWLGQKLDESAGTAPWGLLGLTFLGMAIAGIGIAYMIRRYMNENPVGPVSERAREAGRRWQAEIDERERRRDAGEDE
;
A
#
# COMPACT_ATOMS: atom_id res chain seq x y z
N MET A 1 15.12 22.48 -19.82
CA MET A 1 14.15 21.35 -19.80
C MET A 1 13.67 21.20 -18.37
N ALA A 2 12.37 21.39 -18.11
CA ALA A 2 11.81 21.25 -16.76
C ALA A 2 11.74 19.76 -16.38
N ALA A 3 12.11 19.43 -15.14
CA ALA A 3 11.97 18.08 -14.61
C ALA A 3 10.49 17.63 -14.64
N PRO A 4 10.20 16.36 -14.95
CA PRO A 4 8.84 15.85 -14.88
C PRO A 4 8.31 16.01 -13.43
N PRO A 5 7.04 16.41 -13.24
CA PRO A 5 6.45 16.52 -11.92
C PRO A 5 6.55 15.15 -11.22
N THR A 6 7.22 15.10 -10.06
CA THR A 6 7.33 13.90 -9.24
C THR A 6 5.93 13.38 -8.89
N PRO A 7 5.54 12.19 -9.34
CA PRO A 7 4.28 11.58 -8.90
C PRO A 7 4.41 11.26 -7.41
N GLY A 8 3.56 11.86 -6.56
CA GLY A 8 3.52 11.56 -5.12
C GLY A 8 4.22 12.59 -4.23
N GLY A 9 3.68 13.81 -4.14
CA GLY A 9 4.07 14.74 -3.06
C GLY A 9 3.61 14.24 -1.69
N ALA A 10 4.28 14.68 -0.61
CA ALA A 10 3.95 14.27 0.78
C ALA A 10 2.47 14.39 1.15
N ARG A 11 1.75 15.36 0.56
CA ARG A 11 0.30 15.52 0.73
C ARG A 11 -0.52 14.37 0.13
N SER A 12 -0.10 13.82 -1.01
CA SER A 12 -0.75 12.67 -1.65
C SER A 12 -0.53 11.40 -0.83
N ASN A 13 0.68 11.18 -0.34
CA ASN A 13 0.99 10.03 0.51
C ASN A 13 0.23 10.10 1.84
N ALA A 14 0.13 11.29 2.45
CA ALA A 14 -0.66 11.51 3.66
C ALA A 14 -2.16 11.27 3.44
N ALA A 15 -2.71 11.68 2.29
CA ALA A 15 -4.12 11.44 1.95
C ALA A 15 -4.42 9.94 1.81
N ILE A 16 -3.54 9.18 1.15
CA ILE A 16 -3.68 7.72 1.01
C ILE A 16 -3.61 7.05 2.38
N LEU A 17 -2.62 7.40 3.20
CA LEU A 17 -2.48 6.88 4.55
C LEU A 17 -3.71 7.20 5.43
N GLY A 18 -4.21 8.44 5.35
CA GLY A 18 -5.42 8.86 6.05
C GLY A 18 -6.65 8.06 5.60
N GLN A 19 -6.83 7.86 4.30
CA GLN A 19 -7.93 7.09 3.75
C GLN A 19 -7.89 5.63 4.24
N VAL A 20 -6.74 4.96 4.15
CA VAL A 20 -6.59 3.58 4.63
C VAL A 20 -6.78 3.50 6.14
N GLY A 21 -6.22 4.44 6.89
CA GLY A 21 -6.36 4.52 8.34
C GLY A 21 -7.82 4.63 8.77
N ILE A 22 -8.60 5.52 8.13
CA ILE A 22 -10.03 5.68 8.40
C ILE A 22 -10.81 4.41 8.00
N MET A 23 -10.49 3.84 6.84
CA MET A 23 -11.13 2.62 6.33
C MET A 23 -10.99 1.43 7.27
N VAL A 24 -9.89 1.37 8.04
CA VAL A 24 -9.66 0.35 9.07
C VAL A 24 -10.28 0.74 10.41
N ALA A 25 -10.07 1.98 10.86
CA ALA A 25 -10.47 2.42 12.19
C ALA A 25 -12.01 2.43 12.34
N VAL A 26 -12.74 2.92 11.35
CA VAL A 26 -14.20 3.12 11.45
C VAL A 26 -14.94 1.80 11.68
N PRO A 27 -14.76 0.72 10.88
CA PRO A 27 -15.45 -0.55 11.11
C PRO A 27 -15.16 -1.16 12.48
N ILE A 28 -13.91 -1.04 12.95
CA ILE A 28 -13.49 -1.61 14.24
C ILE A 28 -14.13 -0.84 15.39
N VAL A 29 -14.07 0.49 15.38
CA VAL A 29 -14.66 1.33 16.44
C VAL A 29 -16.18 1.18 16.46
N VAL A 30 -16.83 1.16 15.30
CA VAL A 30 -18.28 0.92 15.20
C VAL A 30 -18.64 -0.46 15.71
N GLY A 31 -17.90 -1.50 15.32
CA GLY A 31 -18.11 -2.87 15.79
C GLY A 31 -17.95 -2.99 17.30
N ALA A 32 -16.87 -2.45 17.85
CA ALA A 32 -16.61 -2.44 19.29
C ALA A 32 -17.71 -1.69 20.06
N TRP A 33 -18.13 -0.51 19.59
CA TRP A 33 -19.19 0.27 20.24
C TRP A 33 -20.53 -0.45 20.24
N LEU A 34 -20.91 -1.07 19.10
CA LEU A 34 -22.13 -1.88 19.00
C LEU A 34 -22.04 -3.11 19.90
N GLY A 35 -20.88 -3.76 19.95
CA GLY A 35 -20.67 -4.94 20.77
C GLY A 35 -20.72 -4.67 22.26
N GLN A 36 -20.14 -3.54 22.69
CA GLN A 36 -20.25 -3.10 24.06
C GLN A 36 -21.71 -2.87 24.47
N LYS A 37 -22.51 -2.19 23.65
CA LYS A 37 -23.94 -1.98 23.94
C LYS A 37 -24.72 -3.28 23.99
N LEU A 38 -24.38 -4.24 23.13
CA LEU A 38 -25.01 -5.55 23.11
C LEU A 38 -24.72 -6.32 24.40
N ASP A 39 -23.46 -6.30 24.84
CA ASP A 39 -23.02 -6.94 26.09
C ASP A 39 -23.66 -6.30 27.33
N GLU A 40 -23.71 -4.96 27.38
CA GLU A 40 -24.38 -4.20 28.44
C GLU A 40 -25.88 -4.57 28.54
N SER A 41 -26.54 -4.79 27.40
CA SER A 41 -27.95 -5.18 27.36
C SER A 41 -28.20 -6.65 27.74
N ALA A 42 -27.24 -7.54 27.45
CA ALA A 42 -27.34 -8.96 27.74
C ALA A 42 -26.95 -9.29 29.20
N GLY A 43 -26.21 -8.40 29.88
CA GLY A 43 -25.78 -8.59 31.26
C GLY A 43 -24.76 -9.72 31.45
N THR A 44 -24.07 -10.14 30.37
CA THR A 44 -23.15 -11.29 30.38
C THR A 44 -21.73 -10.92 29.92
N ALA A 45 -20.84 -11.91 29.82
CA ALA A 45 -19.46 -11.81 29.36
C ALA A 45 -19.34 -11.11 27.97
N PRO A 46 -18.19 -10.47 27.66
CA PRO A 46 -18.05 -9.50 26.56
C PRO A 46 -17.97 -10.12 25.15
N TRP A 47 -18.91 -11.03 24.83
CA TRP A 47 -18.93 -11.79 23.59
C TRP A 47 -19.35 -10.95 22.39
N GLY A 48 -20.28 -10.01 22.58
CA GLY A 48 -20.71 -9.04 21.58
C GLY A 48 -19.57 -8.11 21.19
N LEU A 49 -18.85 -7.55 22.16
CA LEU A 49 -17.65 -6.73 21.96
C LEU A 49 -16.61 -7.50 21.15
N LEU A 50 -16.23 -8.70 21.61
CA LEU A 50 -15.26 -9.55 20.92
C LEU A 50 -15.71 -9.86 19.48
N GLY A 51 -16.92 -10.41 19.33
CA GLY A 51 -17.45 -10.82 18.04
C GLY A 51 -17.57 -9.68 17.03
N LEU A 52 -18.12 -8.53 17.45
CA LEU A 52 -18.30 -7.39 16.57
C LEU A 52 -17.00 -6.63 16.28
N THR A 53 -16.02 -6.67 17.18
CA THR A 53 -14.67 -6.17 16.90
C THR A 53 -13.99 -7.02 15.82
N PHE A 54 -14.03 -8.35 15.95
CA PHE A 54 -13.49 -9.26 14.93
C PHE A 54 -14.23 -9.12 13.60
N LEU A 55 -15.54 -8.93 13.63
CA LEU A 55 -16.33 -8.65 12.42
C LEU A 55 -15.89 -7.33 11.77
N GLY A 56 -15.70 -6.27 12.57
CA GLY A 56 -15.17 -4.99 12.09
C GLY A 56 -13.79 -5.13 11.43
N MET A 57 -12.90 -5.91 12.03
CA MET A 57 -11.59 -6.22 11.44
C MET A 57 -11.71 -7.00 10.13
N ALA A 58 -12.60 -8.00 10.05
CA ALA A 58 -12.83 -8.74 8.83
C ALA A 58 -13.36 -7.83 7.70
N ILE A 59 -14.30 -6.95 8.00
CA ILE A 59 -14.84 -5.96 7.05
C ILE A 59 -13.73 -5.03 6.56
N ALA A 60 -12.89 -4.52 7.45
CA ALA A 60 -11.74 -3.68 7.08
C ALA A 60 -10.77 -4.41 6.14
N GLY A 61 -10.43 -5.67 6.45
CA GLY A 61 -9.56 -6.50 5.61
C GLY A 61 -10.14 -6.76 4.22
N ILE A 62 -11.42 -7.09 4.14
CA ILE A 62 -12.13 -7.27 2.86
C ILE A 62 -12.15 -5.96 2.06
N GLY A 63 -12.38 -4.83 2.72
CA GLY A 63 -12.36 -3.51 2.11
C GLY A 63 -11.02 -3.18 1.47
N ILE A 64 -9.92 -3.44 2.18
CA ILE A 64 -8.56 -3.26 1.65
C ILE A 64 -8.31 -4.21 0.47
N ALA A 65 -8.67 -5.48 0.58
CA ALA A 65 -8.50 -6.45 -0.50
C ALA A 65 -9.25 -6.02 -1.78
N TYR A 66 -10.48 -5.51 -1.63
CA TYR A 66 -11.24 -4.96 -2.73
C TYR A 66 -10.57 -3.72 -3.33
N MET A 67 -10.07 -2.80 -2.49
CA MET A 67 -9.36 -1.61 -2.93
C MET A 67 -8.10 -1.96 -3.74
N ILE A 68 -7.29 -2.91 -3.26
CA ILE A 68 -6.09 -3.38 -3.95
C ILE A 68 -6.47 -4.02 -5.29
N ARG A 69 -7.46 -4.91 -5.29
CA ARG A 69 -7.91 -5.59 -6.51
C ARG A 69 -8.43 -4.59 -7.54
N ARG A 70 -9.17 -3.56 -7.09
CA ARG A 70 -9.62 -2.49 -7.96
C ARG A 70 -8.46 -1.68 -8.52
N TYR A 71 -7.49 -1.31 -7.69
CA TYR A 71 -6.31 -0.56 -8.12
C TYR A 71 -5.49 -1.34 -9.16
N MET A 72 -5.30 -2.64 -8.96
CA MET A 72 -4.62 -3.52 -9.92
C MET A 72 -5.37 -3.64 -11.26
N ASN A 73 -6.70 -3.69 -11.22
CA ASN A 73 -7.51 -3.76 -12.44
C ASN A 73 -7.48 -2.43 -13.22
N GLU A 74 -7.46 -1.30 -12.52
CA GLU A 74 -7.35 0.03 -13.13
C GLU A 74 -5.93 0.34 -13.62
N ASN A 75 -4.91 -0.27 -13.02
CA ASN A 75 -3.51 -0.13 -13.38
C ASN A 75 -2.91 -1.51 -13.72
N PRO A 76 -3.33 -2.13 -14.84
CA PRO A 76 -2.77 -3.40 -15.26
C PRO A 76 -1.26 -3.24 -15.46
N VAL A 77 -0.47 -4.15 -14.88
CA VAL A 77 0.98 -4.19 -15.09
C VAL A 77 1.21 -4.58 -16.55
N GLY A 78 1.31 -3.57 -17.41
CA GLY A 78 1.59 -3.75 -18.83
C GLY A 78 3.02 -4.23 -19.07
N PRO A 79 3.32 -4.74 -20.28
CA PRO A 79 4.70 -5.03 -20.65
C PRO A 79 5.55 -3.76 -20.47
N VAL A 80 6.74 -3.94 -19.87
CA VAL A 80 7.71 -2.87 -19.62
C VAL A 80 7.84 -1.99 -20.86
N SER A 81 7.58 -0.67 -20.72
CA SER A 81 7.61 0.25 -21.86
C SER A 81 8.95 0.21 -22.57
N GLU A 82 8.98 0.50 -23.87
CA GLU A 82 10.23 0.50 -24.65
C GLU A 82 11.28 1.43 -24.03
N ARG A 83 10.85 2.59 -23.49
CA ARG A 83 11.71 3.51 -22.74
C ARG A 83 12.31 2.91 -21.47
N ALA A 84 11.52 2.13 -20.71
CA ALA A 84 12.03 1.46 -19.52
C ALA A 84 13.02 0.32 -19.90
N ARG A 85 12.81 -0.37 -21.02
CA ARG A 85 13.78 -1.34 -21.56
C ARG A 85 15.08 -0.67 -22.00
N GLU A 86 14.99 0.48 -22.68
CA GLU A 86 16.17 1.27 -23.07
C GLU A 86 16.95 1.77 -21.86
N ALA A 87 16.26 2.28 -20.84
CA ALA A 87 16.89 2.71 -19.59
C ALA A 87 17.60 1.54 -18.90
N GLY A 88 16.99 0.35 -18.85
CA GLY A 88 17.62 -0.86 -18.30
C GLY A 88 18.87 -1.28 -19.08
N ARG A 89 18.84 -1.22 -20.42
CA ARG A 89 20.04 -1.50 -21.25
C ARG A 89 21.16 -0.50 -21.02
N ARG A 90 20.85 0.79 -20.91
CA ARG A 90 21.85 1.84 -20.64
C ARG A 90 22.48 1.66 -19.26
N TRP A 91 21.65 1.42 -18.24
CA TRP A 91 22.11 1.11 -16.89
C TRP A 91 23.05 -0.09 -16.87
N GLN A 92 22.69 -1.17 -17.57
CA GLN A 92 23.53 -2.36 -17.64
C GLN A 92 24.87 -2.06 -18.31
N ALA A 93 24.86 -1.31 -19.41
CA ALA A 93 26.09 -0.89 -20.08
C ALA A 93 27.00 -0.03 -19.17
N GLU A 94 26.42 0.84 -18.34
CA GLU A 94 27.17 1.62 -17.36
C GLU A 94 27.79 0.75 -16.25
N ILE A 95 27.09 -0.29 -15.78
CA ILE A 95 27.65 -1.25 -14.82
C ILE A 95 28.82 -1.99 -15.45
N ASP A 96 28.64 -2.53 -16.66
CA ASP A 96 29.66 -3.32 -17.35
C ASP A 96 30.89 -2.47 -17.70
N GLU A 97 30.73 -1.16 -17.92
CA GLU A 97 31.84 -0.22 -18.12
C GLU A 97 32.58 0.06 -16.81
N ARG A 98 31.86 0.22 -15.69
CA ARG A 98 32.47 0.39 -14.36
C ARG A 98 33.25 -0.85 -13.93
N GLU A 99 32.72 -2.05 -14.19
CA GLU A 99 33.45 -3.30 -13.92
C GLU A 99 34.73 -3.39 -14.74
N ARG A 100 34.68 -3.04 -16.03
CA ARG A 100 35.87 -3.03 -16.90
C ARG A 100 36.94 -2.03 -16.46
N ARG A 101 36.56 -0.81 -16.02
CA ARG A 101 37.53 0.16 -15.49
C ARG A 101 38.20 -0.32 -14.22
N ARG A 102 37.41 -0.95 -13.34
CA ARG A 102 37.91 -1.55 -12.09
C ARG A 102 38.89 -2.69 -12.37
N ASP A 103 38.58 -3.56 -13.32
CA ASP A 103 39.45 -4.67 -13.72
C ASP A 103 40.72 -4.19 -14.45
N ALA A 104 40.66 -3.03 -15.13
CA ALA A 104 41.80 -2.41 -15.80
C ALA A 104 42.74 -1.65 -14.84
N GLY A 105 42.39 -1.54 -13.55
CA GLY A 105 43.21 -0.83 -12.56
C GLY A 105 43.22 0.69 -12.75
N GLU A 106 42.24 1.25 -13.45
CA GLU A 106 42.15 2.71 -13.72
C GLU A 106 41.56 3.51 -12.55
N ASP A 107 41.12 2.83 -11.48
CA ASP A 107 40.50 3.40 -10.28
C ASP A 107 41.47 3.49 -9.06
N GLU A 108 42.78 3.27 -9.24
CA GLU A 108 43.84 3.54 -8.22
C GLU A 108 44.51 4.91 -8.40
#